data_AF-A0A7S4VJ80-F1
#
_entry.id   AF-A0A7S4VJ80-F1
#
_cell.length_a   1.000
_cell.length_b   1.000
_cell.length_c   1.000
_cell.angle_alpha   90.00
_cell.angle_beta   90.00
_cell.angle_gamma   90.00
#
_symmetry.space_group_name_H-M   'P 1'
#
loop_
_entity.id
_entity.type
_entity.pdbx_description
1 polymer ?
#
loop_
_entity_poly.entity_id
_entity_poly.type
_entity_poly.pdbx_seq_one_letter_code
_entity_poly.pdbx_strand_id
1 'polypeptide(L)'
;YTGGEGVWDDRRGGYKPVAPKRVESVEIDPSVKEIGDRAFYECNKIKSITLPDNVQVVGEYAFRDCDSLSMVELPSTLTKIKQYAFYRCKSLQTIRIPEGTEEIGAYAFYKCTNLNQIDLPTSINIIGERAFDGCTSLQTLTLPLIPVVFENDHFRH
;
A
#
# COMPACT_ATOMS: atom_id res chain seq x y z
N TYR A 1 13.18 -4.48 -11.63
CA TYR A 1 11.85 -3.90 -11.94
C TYR A 1 11.97 -2.38 -11.97
N THR A 2 11.45 -1.67 -12.98
CA THR A 2 11.70 -0.22 -13.18
C THR A 2 10.63 0.70 -12.57
N GLY A 3 9.67 0.18 -11.79
CA GLY A 3 8.67 1.03 -11.13
C GLY A 3 7.55 1.54 -12.04
N GLY A 4 7.47 1.11 -13.30
CA GLY A 4 6.51 1.67 -14.27
C GLY A 4 5.04 1.39 -13.96
N GLU A 5 4.17 2.22 -14.55
CA GLU A 5 2.74 1.99 -14.65
C GLU A 5 2.46 0.85 -15.63
N GLY A 6 1.49 0.00 -15.33
CA GLY A 6 1.08 -1.07 -16.25
C GLY A 6 0.06 -0.59 -17.27
N VAL A 7 -0.28 -1.49 -18.18
CA VAL A 7 -0.91 -1.14 -19.45
C VAL A 7 -2.26 -1.84 -19.55
N TRP A 8 -3.30 -1.11 -19.94
CA TRP A 8 -4.57 -1.72 -20.31
C TRP A 8 -4.39 -2.58 -21.57
N ASP A 9 -4.72 -3.88 -21.49
CA ASP A 9 -4.70 -4.80 -22.64
C ASP A 9 -6.13 -4.97 -23.15
N ASP A 10 -6.49 -4.15 -24.15
CA ASP A 10 -7.81 -4.16 -24.78
C ASP A 10 -8.19 -5.53 -25.34
N ARG A 11 -7.21 -6.36 -25.72
CA ARG A 11 -7.46 -7.71 -26.28
C ARG A 11 -7.95 -8.71 -25.26
N ARG A 12 -7.68 -8.46 -23.97
CA ARG A 12 -8.11 -9.32 -22.85
C ARG A 12 -9.18 -8.64 -21.98
N GLY A 13 -9.55 -7.40 -22.29
CA GLY A 13 -10.51 -6.62 -21.51
C GLY A 13 -10.03 -6.38 -20.07
N GLY A 14 -8.73 -6.20 -19.86
CA GLY A 14 -8.17 -6.12 -18.51
C GLY A 14 -6.83 -5.43 -18.42
N TYR A 15 -6.53 -4.93 -17.24
CA TYR A 15 -5.26 -4.28 -16.93
C TYR A 15 -4.12 -5.32 -16.83
N LYS A 16 -2.99 -5.04 -17.48
CA LYS A 16 -1.79 -5.85 -17.44
C LYS A 16 -0.76 -5.19 -16.50
N PRO A 17 -0.50 -5.75 -15.30
CA PRO A 17 0.54 -5.24 -14.41
C PRO A 17 1.90 -5.33 -15.08
N VAL A 18 2.78 -4.40 -14.72
CA VAL A 18 4.19 -4.45 -15.16
C VAL A 18 4.88 -5.64 -14.51
N ALA A 19 4.57 -5.93 -13.24
CA ALA A 19 5.11 -7.09 -12.55
C ALA A 19 4.39 -8.38 -12.97
N PRO A 20 5.12 -9.49 -13.18
CA PRO A 20 4.52 -10.78 -13.51
C PRO A 20 3.72 -11.35 -12.33
N LYS A 21 2.45 -11.71 -12.57
CA LYS A 21 1.52 -12.24 -11.56
C LYS A 21 1.95 -13.54 -10.85
N ARG A 22 3.00 -14.22 -11.34
CA ARG A 22 3.42 -15.57 -10.88
C ARG A 22 4.74 -15.58 -10.09
N VAL A 23 5.31 -14.42 -9.79
CA VAL A 23 6.60 -14.32 -9.11
C VAL A 23 6.39 -14.20 -7.59
N GLU A 24 7.26 -14.83 -6.81
CA GLU A 24 7.21 -14.83 -5.34
C GLU A 24 8.04 -13.70 -4.71
N SER A 25 9.08 -13.21 -5.40
CA SER A 25 9.96 -12.13 -4.97
C SER A 25 10.32 -11.20 -6.15
N VAL A 26 10.33 -9.89 -5.92
CA VAL A 26 10.68 -8.91 -6.96
C VAL A 26 11.80 -8.01 -6.49
N GLU A 27 12.87 -7.92 -7.29
CA GLU A 27 13.92 -6.92 -7.12
C GLU A 27 13.56 -5.65 -7.89
N ILE A 28 13.50 -4.54 -7.17
CA ILE A 28 13.20 -3.20 -7.71
C ILE A 28 14.52 -2.45 -7.88
N ASP A 29 14.67 -1.75 -9.00
CA ASP A 29 15.87 -0.98 -9.29
C ASP A 29 16.04 0.15 -8.25
N PRO A 30 17.25 0.33 -7.67
CA PRO A 30 17.47 1.30 -6.60
C PRO A 30 17.30 2.76 -7.01
N SER A 31 17.25 3.06 -8.31
CA SER A 31 16.99 4.40 -8.84
C SER A 31 15.50 4.78 -8.88
N VAL A 32 14.59 3.82 -8.62
CA VAL A 32 13.15 4.05 -8.65
C VAL A 32 12.74 5.00 -7.52
N LYS A 33 12.04 6.08 -7.89
CA LYS A 33 11.48 7.06 -6.96
C LYS A 33 10.01 6.85 -6.63
N GLU A 34 9.29 6.12 -7.48
CA GLU A 34 7.87 5.86 -7.32
C GLU A 34 7.57 4.44 -7.75
N ILE A 35 6.78 3.73 -6.94
CA ILE A 35 6.13 2.51 -7.39
C ILE A 35 4.91 2.95 -8.18
N GLY A 36 4.96 2.86 -9.50
CA GLY A 36 3.92 3.34 -10.38
C GLY A 36 2.55 2.73 -10.12
N ASP A 37 1.53 3.41 -10.62
CA ASP A 37 0.15 2.99 -10.49
C ASP A 37 -0.02 1.56 -11.00
N ARG A 38 -0.70 0.75 -10.18
CA ARG A 38 -1.01 -0.66 -10.45
C ARG A 38 0.23 -1.50 -10.84
N ALA A 39 1.43 -1.10 -10.42
CA ALA A 39 2.71 -1.78 -10.66
C ALA A 39 2.67 -3.30 -10.44
N PHE A 40 2.10 -3.70 -9.30
CA PHE A 40 1.97 -5.06 -8.80
C PHE A 40 0.50 -5.51 -8.67
N TYR A 41 -0.40 -4.90 -9.44
CA TYR A 41 -1.83 -5.22 -9.41
C TYR A 41 -2.10 -6.73 -9.61
N GLU A 42 -2.84 -7.34 -8.67
CA GLU A 42 -3.18 -8.76 -8.63
C GLU A 42 -1.97 -9.72 -8.61
N CYS A 43 -0.83 -9.29 -8.07
CA CYS A 43 0.34 -10.14 -7.88
C CYS A 43 0.16 -11.08 -6.66
N ASN A 44 -0.82 -11.97 -6.76
CA ASN A 44 -1.29 -12.89 -5.71
C ASN A 44 -0.27 -13.93 -5.22
N LYS A 45 0.94 -13.97 -5.79
CA LYS A 45 2.01 -14.92 -5.40
C LYS A 45 3.18 -14.25 -4.68
N ILE A 46 3.28 -12.91 -4.72
CA ILE A 46 4.31 -12.20 -3.98
C ILE A 46 3.99 -12.30 -2.49
N LYS A 47 4.97 -12.77 -1.70
CA LYS A 47 4.83 -12.94 -0.24
C LYS A 47 5.44 -11.78 0.52
N SER A 48 6.56 -11.26 0.04
CA SER A 48 7.27 -10.14 0.62
C SER A 48 7.77 -9.19 -0.46
N ILE A 49 7.87 -7.91 -0.11
CA ILE A 49 8.53 -6.92 -0.95
C ILE A 49 9.33 -5.94 -0.10
N THR A 50 10.54 -5.64 -0.55
CA THR A 50 11.39 -4.58 -0.01
C THR A 50 11.47 -3.49 -1.06
N LEU A 51 11.00 -2.29 -0.72
CA LEU A 51 11.08 -1.14 -1.61
C LEU A 51 12.47 -0.49 -1.48
N PRO A 52 13.04 0.03 -2.57
CA PRO A 52 14.32 0.74 -2.50
C PRO A 52 14.24 2.01 -1.65
N ASP A 53 15.37 2.35 -1.01
CA ASP A 53 15.51 3.49 -0.08
C ASP A 53 15.15 4.86 -0.69
N ASN A 54 15.10 4.99 -2.01
CA ASN A 54 14.80 6.24 -2.72
C ASN A 54 13.32 6.39 -3.12
N VAL A 55 12.48 5.39 -2.85
CA VAL A 55 11.06 5.45 -3.21
C VAL A 55 10.32 6.40 -2.28
N GLN A 56 9.73 7.45 -2.87
CA GLN A 56 8.98 8.49 -2.18
C GLN A 56 7.47 8.27 -2.24
N VAL A 57 6.98 7.52 -3.23
CA VAL A 57 5.54 7.37 -3.49
C VAL A 57 5.21 5.91 -3.82
N VAL A 58 4.14 5.40 -3.19
CA VAL A 58 3.45 4.20 -3.64
C VAL A 58 2.19 4.62 -4.40
N GLY A 59 2.15 4.25 -5.67
CA GLY A 59 1.13 4.64 -6.65
C GLY A 59 -0.25 4.06 -6.37
N GLU A 60 -1.24 4.58 -7.12
CA GLU A 60 -2.62 4.15 -6.99
C GLU A 60 -2.75 2.67 -7.34
N TYR A 61 -3.45 1.90 -6.50
CA TYR A 61 -3.63 0.46 -6.70
C TYR A 61 -2.33 -0.35 -6.85
N ALA A 62 -1.16 0.19 -6.47
CA ALA A 62 0.15 -0.40 -6.74
C ALA A 62 0.24 -1.88 -6.36
N PHE A 63 -0.30 -2.27 -5.21
CA PHE A 63 -0.33 -3.62 -4.65
C PHE A 63 -1.75 -4.16 -4.48
N ARG A 64 -2.73 -3.62 -5.19
CA ARG A 64 -4.12 -4.06 -5.03
C ARG A 64 -4.29 -5.55 -5.35
N ASP A 65 -5.07 -6.23 -4.52
CA ASP A 65 -5.40 -7.65 -4.61
C ASP A 65 -4.13 -8.52 -4.68
N CYS A 66 -3.06 -8.15 -3.97
CA CYS A 66 -1.89 -8.99 -3.71
C CYS A 66 -2.17 -9.92 -2.50
N ASP A 67 -3.03 -10.92 -2.69
CA ASP A 67 -3.59 -11.68 -1.55
C ASP A 67 -2.55 -12.38 -0.68
N SER A 68 -1.39 -12.79 -1.23
CA SER A 68 -0.32 -13.47 -0.46
C SER A 68 0.69 -12.53 0.19
N LEU A 69 0.62 -11.22 -0.07
CA LEU A 69 1.60 -10.26 0.42
C LEU A 69 1.46 -10.09 1.93
N SER A 70 2.39 -10.66 2.69
CA SER A 70 2.37 -10.67 4.16
C SER A 70 3.34 -9.67 4.78
N MET A 71 4.38 -9.27 4.04
CA MET A 71 5.44 -8.39 4.54
C MET A 71 5.79 -7.33 3.50
N VAL A 72 5.82 -6.07 3.92
CA VAL A 72 6.20 -4.93 3.09
C VAL A 72 7.17 -4.07 3.89
N GLU A 73 8.40 -3.94 3.40
CA GLU A 73 9.38 -3.00 3.95
C GLU A 73 9.30 -1.68 3.17
N LEU A 74 8.79 -0.65 3.83
CA LEU A 74 8.68 0.70 3.29
C LEU A 74 9.96 1.49 3.60
N PRO A 75 10.45 2.32 2.65
CA PRO A 75 11.70 3.06 2.82
C PRO A 75 11.46 4.31 3.68
N SER A 76 12.49 4.76 4.39
CA SER A 76 12.41 5.97 5.23
C SER A 76 12.14 7.27 4.46
N THR A 77 12.30 7.26 3.13
CA THR A 77 12.03 8.43 2.27
C THR A 77 10.59 8.49 1.76
N LEU A 78 9.74 7.53 2.13
CA LEU A 78 8.35 7.49 1.70
C LEU A 78 7.58 8.69 2.24
N THR A 79 6.90 9.40 1.35
CA THR A 79 6.08 10.58 1.66
C THR A 79 4.60 10.31 1.46
N LYS A 80 4.22 9.42 0.51
CA LYS A 80 2.82 9.19 0.15
C LYS A 80 2.51 7.73 -0.17
N ILE A 81 1.36 7.28 0.32
CA ILE A 81 0.70 6.04 -0.07
C ILE A 81 -0.61 6.43 -0.74
N LYS A 82 -0.71 6.30 -2.07
CA LYS A 82 -1.89 6.77 -2.82
C LYS A 82 -3.12 5.87 -2.61
N GLN A 83 -4.25 6.32 -3.15
CA GLN A 83 -5.53 5.63 -3.06
C GLN A 83 -5.45 4.16 -3.51
N TYR A 84 -6.13 3.30 -2.76
CA TYR A 84 -6.21 1.85 -3.02
C TYR A 84 -4.85 1.11 -3.10
N ALA A 85 -3.72 1.72 -2.70
CA ALA A 85 -2.39 1.17 -2.89
C ALA A 85 -2.24 -0.29 -2.42
N PHE A 86 -2.77 -0.65 -1.26
CA PHE A 86 -2.76 -2.00 -0.68
C PHE A 86 -4.17 -2.59 -0.54
N TYR A 87 -5.12 -2.17 -1.38
CA TYR A 87 -6.51 -2.64 -1.33
C TYR A 87 -6.59 -4.17 -1.40
N ARG A 88 -7.25 -4.80 -0.43
CA ARG A 88 -7.43 -6.27 -0.31
C ARG A 88 -6.11 -7.07 -0.28
N CYS A 89 -5.03 -6.54 0.29
CA CYS A 89 -3.86 -7.35 0.65
C CYS A 89 -4.18 -8.25 1.87
N LYS A 90 -4.90 -9.36 1.63
CA LYS A 90 -5.49 -10.17 2.71
C LYS A 90 -4.47 -10.81 3.65
N SER A 91 -3.26 -11.14 3.18
CA SER A 91 -2.21 -11.72 4.03
C SER A 91 -1.37 -10.70 4.80
N LEU A 92 -1.52 -9.40 4.57
CA LEU A 92 -0.72 -8.38 5.23
C LEU A 92 -1.08 -8.35 6.71
N GLN A 93 -0.12 -8.64 7.59
CA GLN A 93 -0.36 -8.75 9.03
C GLN A 93 0.05 -7.50 9.80
N THR A 94 1.22 -6.96 9.44
CA THR A 94 1.79 -5.78 10.07
C THR A 94 2.33 -4.85 8.99
N ILE A 95 2.24 -3.55 9.24
CA ILE A 95 2.92 -2.56 8.41
C ILE A 95 3.39 -1.39 9.28
N ARG A 96 4.65 -1.00 9.09
CA ARG A 96 5.22 0.17 9.74
C ARG A 96 5.30 1.30 8.73
N ILE A 97 4.51 2.34 8.92
CA ILE A 97 4.56 3.53 8.07
C ILE A 97 5.74 4.40 8.55
N PRO A 98 6.70 4.73 7.67
CA PRO A 98 7.92 5.42 8.07
C PRO A 98 7.67 6.90 8.38
N GLU A 99 8.42 7.46 9.34
CA GLU A 99 8.40 8.89 9.63
C GLU A 99 8.75 9.71 8.38
N GLY A 100 8.04 10.82 8.16
CA GLY A 100 8.09 11.57 6.91
C GLY A 100 6.96 11.23 5.93
N THR A 101 6.21 10.15 6.17
CA THR A 101 4.97 9.90 5.41
C THR A 101 3.90 10.93 5.82
N GLU A 102 3.41 11.68 4.85
CA GLU A 102 2.45 12.78 5.05
C GLU A 102 1.01 12.38 4.71
N GLU A 103 0.84 11.41 3.81
CA GLU A 103 -0.47 11.10 3.21
C GLU A 103 -0.69 9.59 3.05
N ILE A 104 -1.82 9.11 3.57
CA ILE A 104 -2.42 7.81 3.27
C ILE A 104 -3.73 8.05 2.54
N GLY A 105 -3.80 7.66 1.27
CA GLY A 105 -4.94 7.91 0.41
C GLY A 105 -6.19 7.09 0.78
N ALA A 106 -7.31 7.48 0.19
CA ALA A 106 -8.59 6.80 0.40
C ALA A 106 -8.50 5.32 0.05
N TYR A 107 -9.12 4.48 0.88
CA TYR A 107 -9.15 3.02 0.72
C TYR A 107 -7.76 2.33 0.63
N ALA A 108 -6.66 3.00 1.01
CA ALA A 108 -5.30 2.50 0.82
C ALA A 108 -5.07 1.09 1.38
N PHE A 109 -5.63 0.76 2.54
CA PHE A 109 -5.55 -0.56 3.19
C PHE A 109 -6.94 -1.22 3.34
N TYR A 110 -7.92 -0.82 2.52
CA TYR A 110 -9.27 -1.34 2.63
C TYR A 110 -9.32 -2.86 2.47
N LYS A 111 -10.03 -3.55 3.37
CA LYS A 111 -10.15 -5.02 3.42
C LYS A 111 -8.81 -5.76 3.52
N CYS A 112 -7.80 -5.18 4.14
CA CYS A 112 -6.63 -5.92 4.62
C CYS A 112 -7.02 -6.73 5.88
N THR A 113 -7.76 -7.82 5.69
CA THR A 113 -8.48 -8.50 6.78
C THR A 113 -7.58 -9.10 7.87
N ASN A 114 -6.31 -9.42 7.56
CA ASN A 114 -5.35 -9.93 8.54
C ASN A 114 -4.45 -8.84 9.15
N LEU A 115 -4.59 -7.58 8.72
CA LEU A 115 -3.79 -6.47 9.25
C LEU A 115 -4.19 -6.26 10.70
N ASN A 116 -3.31 -6.66 11.62
CA ASN A 116 -3.57 -6.65 13.06
C ASN A 116 -2.82 -5.53 13.79
N GLN A 117 -1.72 -5.04 13.21
CA GLN A 117 -0.93 -3.95 13.75
C GLN A 117 -0.52 -2.98 12.63
N ILE A 118 -0.70 -1.69 12.90
CA ILE A 118 -0.15 -0.62 12.08
C ILE A 118 0.50 0.44 12.97
N ASP A 119 1.75 0.77 12.65
CA ASP A 119 2.46 1.87 13.29
C ASP A 119 2.36 3.09 12.38
N LEU A 120 1.63 4.13 12.81
CA LEU A 120 1.52 5.40 12.10
C LEU A 120 2.53 6.43 12.67
N PRO A 121 3.28 7.15 11.81
CA PRO A 121 4.21 8.19 12.23
C PRO A 121 3.50 9.47 12.62
N THR A 122 4.22 10.36 13.29
CA THR A 122 3.68 11.67 13.70
C THR A 122 3.54 12.66 12.55
N SER A 123 4.22 12.40 11.43
CA SER A 123 4.19 13.22 10.22
C SER A 123 2.90 13.12 9.40
N ILE A 124 1.98 12.19 9.70
CA ILE A 124 0.76 12.02 8.89
C ILE A 124 -0.15 13.24 9.06
N ASN A 125 -0.43 13.89 7.93
CA ASN A 125 -1.36 15.01 7.84
C ASN A 125 -2.73 14.58 7.30
N ILE A 126 -2.75 13.59 6.40
CA ILE A 126 -3.96 13.17 5.67
C ILE A 126 -4.13 11.65 5.77
N ILE A 127 -5.30 11.23 6.24
CA ILE A 127 -5.80 9.85 6.12
C ILE A 127 -7.11 9.91 5.36
N GLY A 128 -7.11 9.38 4.15
CA GLY A 128 -8.26 9.41 3.25
C GLY A 128 -9.40 8.51 3.72
N GLU A 129 -10.58 8.75 3.15
CA GLU A 129 -11.81 8.03 3.46
C GLU A 129 -11.58 6.51 3.43
N ARG A 130 -12.03 5.81 4.50
CA ARG A 130 -12.02 4.35 4.59
C ARG A 130 -10.65 3.72 4.35
N ALA A 131 -9.56 4.44 4.59
CA ALA A 131 -8.20 3.94 4.42
C ALA A 131 -7.96 2.58 5.11
N PHE A 132 -8.57 2.36 6.27
CA PHE A 132 -8.47 1.12 7.05
C PHE A 132 -9.81 0.36 7.21
N ASP A 133 -10.84 0.70 6.44
CA ASP A 133 -12.15 0.04 6.56
C ASP A 133 -12.07 -1.43 6.09
N GLY A 134 -12.72 -2.33 6.80
CA GLY A 134 -12.61 -3.77 6.59
C GLY A 134 -11.31 -4.42 7.06
N CYS A 135 -10.42 -3.71 7.75
CA CYS A 135 -9.28 -4.30 8.48
C CYS A 135 -9.77 -4.99 9.78
N THR A 136 -10.49 -6.09 9.63
CA THR A 136 -11.22 -6.75 10.73
C THR A 136 -10.35 -7.30 11.86
N SER A 137 -9.04 -7.50 11.62
CA SER A 137 -8.10 -7.98 12.64
C SER A 137 -7.39 -6.85 13.39
N LEU A 138 -7.60 -5.59 13.01
CA LEU A 138 -6.88 -4.46 13.56
C LEU A 138 -7.30 -4.21 15.01
N GLN A 139 -6.40 -4.52 15.96
CA GLN A 139 -6.70 -4.43 17.39
C GLN A 139 -6.40 -3.06 17.97
N THR A 140 -5.31 -2.44 17.51
CA THR A 140 -4.84 -1.15 18.01
C THR A 140 -4.45 -0.25 16.84
N LEU A 141 -4.94 0.99 16.88
CA LEU A 141 -4.51 2.06 16.02
C LEU A 141 -3.86 3.12 16.91
N THR A 142 -2.53 3.15 16.94
CA THR A 142 -1.82 4.21 17.67
C THR A 142 -1.81 5.46 16.80
N LEU A 143 -2.74 6.38 17.08
CA LEU A 143 -2.77 7.68 16.43
C LEU A 143 -1.69 8.60 17.03
N PRO A 144 -1.02 9.42 16.23
CA PRO A 144 -0.12 10.44 16.76
C PRO A 144 -0.91 11.50 17.54
N LEU A 145 -0.29 12.10 18.56
CA LEU A 145 -0.90 13.05 19.51
C LEU A 145 -1.30 14.41 18.90
N ILE A 146 -1.22 14.57 17.58
CA ILE A 146 -1.49 15.81 16.84
C ILE A 146 -2.85 15.66 16.13
N PRO A 147 -3.63 16.73 15.90
CA PRO A 147 -4.91 16.61 15.22
C PRO A 147 -4.74 16.07 13.78
N VAL A 148 -4.97 14.77 13.61
CA VAL A 148 -5.12 14.16 12.29
C VAL A 148 -6.47 14.59 11.75
N VAL A 149 -6.48 15.21 10.56
CA VAL A 149 -7.73 15.56 9.88
C VAL A 149 -8.21 14.32 9.15
N PHE A 150 -9.27 13.69 9.65
CA PHE A 150 -9.96 12.63 8.93
C PHE A 150 -10.91 13.25 7.91
N GLU A 151 -10.73 12.93 6.63
CA GLU A 151 -11.75 13.25 5.62
C GLU A 151 -12.92 12.27 5.79
N ASN A 152 -13.93 12.71 6.55
CA ASN A 152 -15.21 12.05 6.81
C ASN A 152 -15.17 10.77 7.69
N ASP A 153 -15.58 10.96 8.96
CA ASP A 153 -15.78 9.94 10.01
C ASP A 153 -16.57 8.70 9.57
N HIS A 154 -15.90 7.55 9.39
CA HIS A 154 -16.55 6.23 9.34
C HIS A 154 -15.67 5.09 9.88
N PHE A 155 -14.99 5.28 11.02
CA PHE A 155 -14.51 4.15 11.82
C PHE A 155 -15.72 3.44 12.44
N ARG A 156 -16.33 2.50 11.71
CA ARG A 156 -17.30 1.56 12.28
C ARG A 156 -16.54 0.33 12.76
N HIS A 157 -16.54 0.18 14.08
CA HIS A 157 -16.07 -0.98 14.84
C HIS A 157 -16.71 -2.29 14.38
#